data_AF-A0A2E3DNX4-F1
#
_entry.id   AF-A0A2E3DNX4-F1
#
_cell.length_a   1.000
_cell.length_b   1.000
_cell.length_c   1.000
_cell.angle_alpha   90.00
_cell.angle_beta   90.00
_cell.angle_gamma   90.00
#
_symmetry.space_group_name_H-M   'P 1'
#
loop_
_entity.id
_entity.type
_entity.pdbx_description
1 polymer ?
#
loop_
_entity_poly.entity_id
_entity_poly.type
_entity_poly.pdbx_seq_one_letter_code
_entity_poly.pdbx_strand_id
1 'polypeptide(L)'
;MTDAHDEKLDQLWLITKALYRASLAGFLLLLVWTPFTLILDQLYALHNAIIPLQRTTYNAMMFGFLALFKTLVIVFLFLPAVGLHRTIIKQRKRKQAD
;
A
#
# COMPACT_ATOMS: atom_id res chain seq x y z
N MET A 1 18.29 -17.56 28.39
CA MET A 1 18.86 -17.58 27.02
C MET A 1 17.70 -17.47 26.06
N THR A 2 17.54 -16.32 25.41
CA THR A 2 16.51 -16.16 24.37
C THR A 2 16.96 -16.96 23.15
N ASP A 3 16.12 -17.87 22.65
CA ASP A 3 16.45 -18.65 21.46
C ASP A 3 16.65 -17.71 20.26
N ALA A 4 17.70 -17.92 19.47
CA ALA A 4 17.92 -17.18 18.22
C ALA A 4 16.74 -17.28 17.23
N HIS A 5 15.87 -18.29 17.40
CA HIS A 5 14.62 -18.41 16.65
C HIS A 5 13.59 -17.35 17.05
N ASP A 6 13.47 -17.03 18.34
CA ASP A 6 12.49 -16.05 18.85
C ASP A 6 12.89 -14.63 18.43
N GLU A 7 14.18 -14.32 18.47
CA GLU A 7 14.70 -13.03 18.00
C GLU A 7 14.37 -12.78 16.51
N LYS A 8 14.53 -13.81 15.65
CA LYS A 8 14.13 -13.73 14.24
C LYS A 8 12.63 -13.54 14.06
N LEU A 9 11.80 -14.22 14.84
CA LEU A 9 10.33 -14.07 14.78
C LEU A 9 9.90 -12.66 15.19
N ASP A 10 10.55 -12.08 16.20
CA ASP A 10 10.26 -10.73 16.67
C ASP A 10 10.71 -9.68 15.66
N GLN A 11 11.85 -9.87 14.99
CA GLN A 11 12.27 -9.01 13.88
C GLN A 11 11.28 -9.07 12.71
N LEU A 12 10.84 -10.27 12.31
CA LEU A 12 9.83 -10.44 11.27
C LEU A 12 8.48 -9.81 11.68
N TRP A 13 8.15 -9.84 12.97
CA TRP A 13 6.94 -9.22 13.50
C TRP A 13 7.00 -7.68 13.46
N LEU A 14 8.16 -7.10 13.76
CA LEU A 14 8.39 -5.66 13.61
C LEU A 14 8.24 -5.22 12.15
N ILE A 15 8.85 -5.98 11.22
CA ILE A 15 8.72 -5.73 9.77
C ILE A 15 7.26 -5.81 9.36
N THR A 16 6.54 -6.86 9.78
CA THR A 16 5.11 -7.05 9.47
C THR A 16 4.27 -5.86 9.94
N LYS A 17 4.48 -5.36 11.16
CA LYS A 17 3.80 -4.18 11.69
C LYS A 17 4.11 -2.93 10.87
N ALA A 18 5.37 -2.74 10.49
CA ALA A 18 5.78 -1.61 9.65
C ALA A 18 5.07 -1.65 8.28
N LEU A 19 5.00 -2.83 7.65
CA LEU A 19 4.29 -3.00 6.39
C LEU A 19 2.79 -2.71 6.51
N TYR A 20 2.12 -3.16 7.58
CA TYR A 20 0.71 -2.81 7.82
C TYR A 20 0.50 -1.31 8.00
N ARG A 21 1.36 -0.62 8.76
CA ARG A 21 1.29 0.83 8.95
C ARG A 21 1.53 1.58 7.64
N ALA A 22 2.53 1.16 6.86
CA ALA A 22 2.82 1.74 5.56
C ALA A 22 1.66 1.51 4.57
N SER A 23 1.09 0.30 4.55
CA SER A 23 -0.08 -0.02 3.74
C SER A 23 -1.30 0.82 4.12
N LEU A 24 -1.56 0.99 5.41
CA LEU A 24 -2.63 1.85 5.91
C LEU A 24 -2.42 3.31 5.46
N ALA A 25 -1.21 3.84 5.61
CA ALA A 25 -0.88 5.18 5.14
C ALA A 25 -1.09 5.32 3.63
N GLY A 26 -0.70 4.32 2.84
CA GLY A 26 -0.94 4.28 1.40
C GLY A 26 -2.42 4.28 1.03
N PHE A 27 -3.25 3.50 1.73
CA PHE A 27 -4.70 3.51 1.52
C PHE A 27 -5.36 4.83 1.94
N LEU A 28 -4.92 5.44 3.05
CA LEU A 28 -5.41 6.75 3.47
C LEU A 28 -5.05 7.83 2.44
N LEU A 29 -3.84 7.81 1.88
CA LEU A 29 -3.43 8.73 0.83
C LEU A 29 -4.32 8.60 -0.41
N LEU A 30 -4.65 7.37 -0.80
CA LEU A 30 -5.59 7.09 -1.90
C LEU A 30 -7.02 7.55 -1.60
N LEU A 31 -7.45 7.44 -0.34
CA LEU A 31 -8.75 7.93 0.10
C LEU A 31 -8.79 9.46 0.00
N VAL A 32 -7.75 10.15 0.46
CA VAL A 32 -7.58 11.61 0.32
C VAL A 32 -7.57 12.04 -1.16
N TRP A 33 -7.08 11.19 -2.07
CA TRP A 33 -7.12 11.48 -3.51
C TRP A 33 -8.53 11.31 -4.12
N THR A 34 -9.43 10.56 -3.48
CA THR A 34 -10.73 10.23 -4.07
C THR A 34 -11.60 11.46 -4.40
N PRO A 35 -11.72 12.49 -3.54
CA PRO A 35 -12.42 13.72 -3.88
C PRO A 35 -11.92 14.40 -5.17
N PHE A 36 -10.62 14.33 -5.47
CA PHE A 36 -10.05 14.92 -6.68
C PHE A 36 -10.58 14.26 -7.97
N THR A 37 -10.95 12.97 -7.89
CA THR A 37 -11.59 12.27 -9.01
C THR A 37 -13.04 12.72 -9.23
N LEU A 38 -13.67 13.38 -8.26
CA LEU A 38 -15.03 13.92 -8.39
C LEU A 38 -15.03 15.33 -9.00
N ILE A 39 -13.92 16.06 -8.88
CA ILE A 39 -13.73 17.43 -9.41
C ILE A 39 -12.82 17.47 -10.63
N LEU A 40 -12.87 16.42 -11.45
CA LEU A 40 -12.05 16.20 -12.66
C LEU A 40 -12.02 17.40 -13.60
N ASP A 41 -13.14 18.06 -13.82
CA ASP A 41 -13.25 19.15 -14.80
C ASP A 41 -12.51 20.41 -14.35
N GLN A 42 -12.55 20.68 -13.05
CA GLN A 42 -11.84 21.79 -12.43
C GLN A 42 -10.34 21.53 -12.42
N LEU A 43 -9.93 20.29 -12.10
CA LEU A 43 -8.53 19.88 -12.16
C LEU A 43 -7.98 19.90 -13.59
N TYR A 44 -8.76 19.42 -14.55
CA TYR A 44 -8.38 19.46 -15.96
C TYR A 44 -8.21 20.90 -16.45
N ALA A 45 -9.14 21.80 -16.13
CA ALA A 45 -9.02 23.21 -16.50
C ALA A 45 -7.76 23.86 -15.91
N LEU A 46 -7.47 23.58 -14.63
CA LEU A 46 -6.25 24.07 -13.96
C LEU A 46 -4.97 23.51 -14.60
N HIS A 47 -4.95 22.20 -14.88
CA HIS A 47 -3.79 21.55 -15.49
C HIS A 47 -3.56 22.04 -16.93
N ASN A 48 -4.63 22.12 -17.72
CA ASN A 48 -4.59 22.49 -19.13
C ASN A 48 -4.15 23.95 -19.33
N ALA A 49 -4.30 24.81 -18.32
CA ALA A 49 -3.75 26.17 -18.32
C ALA A 49 -2.21 26.20 -18.29
N ILE A 50 -1.56 25.14 -17.81
CA ILE A 50 -0.10 25.03 -17.73
C ILE A 50 0.43 24.17 -18.87
N ILE A 51 -0.16 22.98 -19.06
CA ILE A 51 0.24 22.01 -20.08
C ILE A 51 -1.01 21.57 -20.84
N PRO A 52 -1.18 22.01 -22.09
CA PRO A 52 -2.34 21.65 -22.88
C PRO A 52 -2.29 20.17 -23.25
N LEU A 53 -3.32 19.43 -22.86
CA LEU A 53 -3.45 17.99 -23.08
C LEU A 53 -4.90 17.67 -23.41
N GLN A 54 -5.11 16.72 -24.31
CA GLN A 54 -6.46 16.25 -24.60
C GLN A 54 -7.07 15.60 -23.34
N ARG A 55 -8.33 15.91 -23.05
CA ARG A 55 -9.05 15.42 -21.85
C ARG A 55 -9.00 13.90 -21.69
N THR A 56 -9.09 13.16 -22.79
CA THR A 56 -8.98 11.69 -22.80
C THR A 56 -7.61 11.22 -22.30
N THR A 57 -6.53 11.83 -22.80
CA THR A 57 -5.16 11.55 -22.38
C THR A 57 -4.94 11.92 -20.92
N TYR A 58 -5.43 13.09 -20.49
CA TYR A 58 -5.34 13.52 -19.09
C TYR A 58 -6.05 12.53 -18.15
N ASN A 59 -7.28 12.13 -18.48
CA ASN A 59 -8.02 11.16 -17.68
C ASN A 59 -7.30 9.80 -17.63
N ALA A 60 -6.82 9.31 -18.78
CA ALA A 60 -6.08 8.05 -18.84
C ALA A 60 -4.82 8.09 -17.96
N MET A 61 -4.07 9.20 -17.98
CA MET A 61 -2.92 9.39 -17.11
C MET A 61 -3.33 9.43 -15.64
N MET A 62 -4.31 10.27 -15.26
CA MET A 62 -4.74 10.43 -13.87
C MET A 62 -5.24 9.10 -13.27
N PHE A 63 -6.13 8.40 -13.98
CA PHE A 63 -6.64 7.11 -13.53
C PHE A 63 -5.57 6.01 -13.60
N GLY A 64 -4.68 6.06 -14.59
CA GLY A 64 -3.54 5.15 -14.69
C GLY A 64 -2.59 5.29 -13.51
N PHE A 65 -2.24 6.51 -13.11
CA PHE A 65 -1.44 6.78 -11.92
C PHE A 65 -2.12 6.28 -10.64
N LEU A 66 -3.43 6.50 -10.51
CA LEU A 66 -4.17 5.98 -9.37
C LEU A 66 -4.19 4.46 -9.31
N ALA A 67 -4.42 3.80 -10.44
CA ALA A 67 -4.40 2.34 -10.53
C ALA A 67 -3.01 1.78 -10.21
N LEU A 68 -1.96 2.41 -10.74
CA LEU A 68 -0.57 2.04 -10.47
C LEU A 68 -0.26 2.18 -8.97
N PHE A 69 -0.59 3.31 -8.36
CA PHE A 69 -0.31 3.56 -6.94
C PHE A 69 -1.08 2.59 -6.03
N LYS A 70 -2.36 2.33 -6.34
CA LYS A 70 -3.16 1.28 -5.69
C LYS A 70 -2.47 -0.09 -5.77
N THR A 71 -2.00 -0.45 -6.97
CA THR A 71 -1.31 -1.71 -7.19
C THR A 71 -0.02 -1.79 -6.37
N LEU A 72 0.77 -0.72 -6.32
CA LEU A 72 2.01 -0.68 -5.54
C LEU A 72 1.73 -0.90 -4.04
N VAL A 73 0.73 -0.21 -3.49
CA VAL A 73 0.35 -0.36 -2.08
C VAL A 73 -0.12 -1.80 -1.78
N ILE A 74 -0.91 -2.40 -2.67
CA ILE A 74 -1.42 -3.76 -2.46
C ILE A 74 -0.30 -4.80 -2.60
N VAL A 75 0.46 -4.75 -3.70
CA VAL A 75 1.42 -5.80 -4.07
C VAL A 75 2.67 -5.76 -3.21
N PHE A 76 3.19 -4.56 -2.91
CA PHE A 76 4.46 -4.43 -2.19
C PHE A 76 4.31 -4.20 -0.69
N LEU A 77 3.15 -3.74 -0.21
CA LEU A 77 2.94 -3.48 1.23
C LEU A 77 1.91 -4.43 1.83
N PHE A 78 0.69 -4.45 1.31
CA PHE A 78 -0.41 -5.19 1.95
C PHE A 78 -0.25 -6.71 1.85
N LEU A 79 -0.03 -7.25 0.65
CA LEU A 79 0.12 -8.69 0.44
C LEU A 79 1.32 -9.27 1.21
N PRO A 80 2.52 -8.66 1.20
CA PRO A 80 3.64 -9.16 1.99
C PRO A 80 3.39 -9.07 3.49
N ALA A 81 2.68 -8.03 3.98
CA ALA A 81 2.28 -7.94 5.39
C ALA A 81 1.44 -9.15 5.82
N VAL A 82 0.41 -9.48 5.02
CA VAL A 82 -0.48 -10.62 5.29
C VAL A 82 0.28 -11.94 5.20
N GLY A 83 1.16 -12.10 4.21
CA GLY A 83 1.99 -13.29 4.03
C GLY A 83 2.92 -13.54 5.23
N LEU A 84 3.65 -12.51 5.67
CA LEU A 84 4.53 -12.58 6.84
C LEU A 84 3.74 -12.86 8.12
N HIS A 85 2.63 -12.16 8.34
CA HIS A 85 1.77 -12.38 9.50
C HIS A 85 1.32 -13.84 9.63
N ARG A 86 0.80 -14.42 8.54
CA ARG A 86 0.39 -15.83 8.51
C ARG A 86 1.55 -16.78 8.78
N THR A 87 2.72 -16.49 8.22
CA THR A 87 3.93 -17.31 8.40
C THR A 87 4.41 -17.29 9.85
N ILE A 88 4.46 -16.12 10.48
CA ILE A 88 4.84 -15.95 11.90
C ILE A 88 3.87 -16.69 12.82
N ILE A 89 2.55 -16.55 12.61
CA ILE A 89 1.54 -17.28 13.40
C ILE A 89 1.74 -18.79 13.26
N LYS A 90 1.96 -19.29 12.04
CA LYS A 90 2.17 -20.71 11.79
C LYS A 90 3.42 -21.25 12.50
N GLN A 91 4.51 -20.49 12.50
CA GLN A 91 5.75 -20.87 13.19
C GLN A 91 5.58 -20.86 14.72
N ARG A 92 4.94 -19.83 15.29
CA ARG A 92 4.64 -19.78 16.73
C ARG A 92 3.78 -20.94 17.21
N LYS A 93 2.77 -21.32 16.42
CA LYS A 93 1.92 -22.50 16.73
C LYS A 93 2.68 -23.81 16.71
N ARG A 94 3.64 -23.97 15.79
CA ARG A 94 4.50 -25.18 15.73
C ARG A 94 5.39 -25.28 16.95
N LYS A 95 6.08 -24.19 17.33
CA LYS A 95 6.92 -24.14 18.54
C LYS A 95 6.15 -24.47 19.84
N GLN A 96 4.84 -24.18 19.89
CA GLN A 96 4.01 -24.50 21.06
C GLN A 96 3.52 -25.96 21.11
N ALA A 97 3.61 -26.68 19.98
CA ALA A 97 3.18 -28.08 19.88
C ALA A 97 4.34 -29.07 20.00
N ASP A 98 5.59 -28.58 19.89
CA ASP A 98 6.84 -29.29 20.15
C ASP A 98 7.27 -29.11 21.61
#